data_AF-A0A7W9YFU9-F1
#
_entry.id   AF-A0A7W9YFU9-F1
#
_cell.length_a   1.000
_cell.length_b   1.000
_cell.length_c   1.000
_cell.angle_alpha   90.00
_cell.angle_beta   90.00
_cell.angle_gamma   90.00
#
_symmetry.space_group_name_H-M   'P 1'
#
loop_
_entity.id
_entity.type
_entity.pdbx_description
1 polymer ?
#
loop_
_entity_poly.entity_id
_entity_poly.type
_entity_poly.pdbx_seq_one_letter_code
_entity_poly.pdbx_strand_id
1 'polypeptide(L)'
;MPNRTVHSPTVRLRRLARKLRRAREQARLSINEAAKELGWSGTKLGRMEAAETRRIKPSDLDRLIDLYRVTDGVERDEWHQLSRQAKERGWWARYQKRGVFTDDLPDFEAEASVIKTYEPQVIPGLLQTPQYAEALLRGGQAHADEAIAERVAARMERQQILNSHNPPEYWAIIDEAALRRVIGGVSVMRDQVQHLIRMATREGVTLQVLPFAAGAHAADTGALVIMDFAEPLDPSIAYVETYAASLMLEQPDELARFAQVFGHASTSALPGAETVQFLRDVKAALESEDR
;
A
#
# COMPACT_ATOMS: atom_id res chain seq x y z
N MET A 1 -2.57 -19.30 -16.46
CA MET A 1 -1.18 -18.81 -16.28
C MET A 1 -0.82 -19.04 -14.83
N PRO A 2 0.27 -19.74 -14.48
CA PRO A 2 0.64 -19.92 -13.08
C PRO A 2 0.90 -18.55 -12.45
N ASN A 3 0.23 -18.30 -11.32
CA ASN A 3 0.23 -17.04 -10.59
C ASN A 3 1.65 -16.78 -10.06
N ARG A 4 2.44 -16.02 -10.82
CA ARG A 4 3.82 -15.68 -10.45
C ARG A 4 3.73 -14.78 -9.23
N THR A 5 4.27 -15.23 -8.09
CA THR A 5 4.34 -14.46 -6.85
C THR A 5 4.96 -13.10 -7.18
N VAL A 6 4.15 -12.04 -7.11
CA VAL A 6 4.59 -10.69 -7.48
C VAL A 6 5.38 -10.16 -6.30
N HIS A 7 6.66 -9.89 -6.51
CA HIS A 7 7.52 -9.33 -5.48
C HIS A 7 7.72 -7.83 -5.67
N SER A 8 7.67 -7.07 -4.57
CA SER A 8 7.93 -5.62 -4.57
C SER A 8 9.41 -5.32 -4.58
N PRO A 9 9.95 -4.69 -5.64
CA PRO A 9 11.37 -4.37 -5.71
C PRO A 9 11.81 -3.43 -4.58
N THR A 10 10.93 -2.49 -4.22
CA THR A 10 11.15 -1.51 -3.17
C THR A 10 11.19 -2.18 -1.79
N VAL A 11 10.22 -3.02 -1.43
CA VAL A 11 10.24 -3.73 -0.14
C VAL A 11 11.45 -4.67 -0.05
N ARG A 12 11.76 -5.42 -1.10
CA ARG A 12 12.89 -6.37 -1.11
C ARG A 12 14.25 -5.67 -0.98
N LEU A 13 14.42 -4.53 -1.64
CA LEU A 13 15.64 -3.71 -1.52
C LEU A 13 15.80 -3.17 -0.09
N ARG A 14 14.72 -2.67 0.50
CA ARG A 14 14.71 -2.16 1.88
C ARG A 14 15.02 -3.26 2.89
N ARG A 15 14.44 -4.45 2.71
CA ARG A 15 14.73 -5.63 3.53
C ARG A 15 16.20 -6.02 3.46
N LEU A 16 16.78 -6.08 2.26
CA LEU A 16 18.20 -6.36 2.07
C LEU A 16 19.06 -5.28 2.75
N ALA A 17 18.75 -4.00 2.57
CA ALA A 17 19.47 -2.89 3.19
C ALA A 17 19.47 -2.98 4.73
N ARG A 18 18.33 -3.34 5.33
CA ARG A 18 18.23 -3.57 6.78
C ARG A 18 19.01 -4.80 7.24
N LYS A 19 18.97 -5.91 6.49
CA LYS A 19 19.79 -7.10 6.77
C LYS A 19 21.29 -6.76 6.75
N LEU A 20 21.74 -6.01 5.74
CA LEU A 20 23.13 -5.53 5.65
C LEU A 20 23.52 -4.69 6.87
N ARG A 21 22.71 -3.69 7.22
CA ARG A 21 22.96 -2.83 8.38
C ARG A 21 23.02 -3.62 9.68
N ARG A 22 22.04 -4.50 9.91
CA ARG A 22 21.96 -5.33 11.12
C ARG A 22 23.18 -6.26 11.25
N ALA A 23 23.59 -6.90 10.15
CA ALA A 23 24.76 -7.76 10.15
C ALA A 23 26.06 -6.98 10.41
N ARG A 24 26.19 -5.77 9.85
CA ARG A 24 27.32 -4.87 10.17
C ARG A 24 27.37 -4.52 11.65
N GLU A 25 26.22 -4.15 12.23
CA GLU A 25 26.11 -3.81 13.65
C GLU A 25 26.42 -5.02 14.55
N GLN A 26 25.97 -6.22 14.17
CA GLN A 26 26.29 -7.48 14.86
C GLN A 26 27.77 -7.84 14.77
N ALA A 27 28.41 -7.56 13.63
CA ALA A 27 29.87 -7.64 13.45
C ALA A 27 30.65 -6.55 14.21
N ARG A 28 29.94 -5.62 14.88
CA ARG A 28 30.49 -4.50 15.66
C ARG A 28 31.36 -3.54 14.84
N LEU A 29 31.02 -3.38 13.56
CA LEU A 29 31.73 -2.48 12.66
C LEU A 29 30.95 -1.17 12.49
N SER A 30 31.62 -0.03 12.59
CA SER A 30 31.07 1.23 12.09
C SER A 30 31.01 1.20 10.56
N ILE A 31 30.17 2.07 9.98
CA ILE A 31 30.07 2.22 8.52
C ILE A 31 31.42 2.56 7.86
N ASN A 32 32.25 3.37 8.53
CA ASN A 32 33.54 3.80 8.00
C ASN A 32 34.59 2.69 8.09
N GLU A 33 34.58 1.89 9.16
CA GLU A 33 35.46 0.73 9.30
C GLU A 33 35.13 -0.32 8.23
N ALA A 34 33.85 -0.69 8.11
CA ALA A 34 33.42 -1.66 7.11
C ALA A 34 33.72 -1.18 5.67
N ALA A 35 33.46 0.09 5.36
CA ALA A 35 33.80 0.65 4.06
C ALA A 35 35.31 0.62 3.79
N LYS A 36 36.14 0.94 4.81
CA LYS A 36 37.60 0.89 4.70
C LYS A 36 38.11 -0.53 4.42
N GLU A 37 37.59 -1.55 5.12
CA GLU A 37 37.96 -2.95 4.88
C GLU A 37 37.58 -3.43 3.48
N LEU A 38 36.49 -2.92 2.91
CA LEU A 38 36.06 -3.20 1.55
C LEU A 38 36.76 -2.34 0.48
N GLY A 39 37.57 -1.36 0.88
CA GLY A 39 38.17 -0.38 -0.04
C GLY A 39 37.11 0.51 -0.73
N TRP A 40 36.02 0.82 -0.04
CA TRP A 40 34.90 1.63 -0.53
C TRP A 40 34.82 2.97 0.24
N SER A 41 34.07 3.93 -0.30
CA SER A 41 33.71 5.12 0.47
C SER A 41 32.59 4.81 1.46
N GLY A 42 32.59 5.47 2.62
CA GLY A 42 31.50 5.37 3.60
C GLY A 42 30.14 5.73 2.98
N THR A 43 30.11 6.70 2.07
CA THR A 43 28.90 7.06 1.31
C THR A 43 28.39 5.91 0.43
N LYS A 44 29.27 5.15 -0.24
CA LYS A 44 28.83 4.00 -1.06
C LYS A 44 28.12 2.97 -0.18
N LEU A 45 28.72 2.60 0.95
CA LEU A 45 28.14 1.62 1.86
C LEU A 45 26.86 2.15 2.51
N GLY A 46 26.84 3.43 2.92
CA GLY A 46 25.66 4.06 3.50
C GLY A 46 24.46 4.07 2.56
N ARG A 47 24.68 4.36 1.27
CA ARG A 47 23.63 4.27 0.25
C ARG A 47 23.11 2.85 0.04
N MET A 48 23.93 1.82 0.27
CA MET A 48 23.49 0.43 0.19
C MET A 48 22.62 0.07 1.40
N GLU A 49 23.04 0.46 2.61
CA GLU A 49 22.31 0.23 3.87
C GLU A 49 21.06 1.12 4.03
N ALA A 50 20.95 2.19 3.26
CA ALA A 50 19.78 3.07 3.19
C ALA A 50 18.81 2.74 2.04
N ALA A 51 19.02 1.63 1.32
CA ALA A 51 18.22 1.23 0.15
C ALA A 51 18.23 2.25 -1.02
N GLU A 52 19.15 3.20 -1.05
CA GLU A 52 19.31 4.17 -2.14
C GLU A 52 20.04 3.57 -3.36
N THR A 53 20.81 2.50 -3.15
CA THR A 53 21.51 1.80 -4.22
C THR A 53 20.61 0.71 -4.82
N ARG A 54 19.87 1.07 -5.87
CA ARG A 54 18.95 0.14 -6.58
C ARG A 54 19.59 -1.15 -7.12
N ARG A 55 20.90 -1.16 -7.34
CA ARG A 55 21.62 -2.31 -7.92
C ARG A 55 22.91 -2.60 -7.18
N ILE A 56 22.88 -3.62 -6.33
CA ILE A 56 24.09 -4.20 -5.72
C ILE A 56 24.60 -5.32 -6.65
N LYS A 57 25.90 -5.28 -6.95
CA LYS A 57 26.57 -6.33 -7.74
C LYS A 57 26.68 -7.60 -6.87
N PRO A 58 26.47 -8.82 -7.42
CA PRO A 58 26.64 -10.05 -6.65
C PRO A 58 27.99 -10.14 -5.95
N SER A 59 29.08 -9.77 -6.64
CA SER A 59 30.43 -9.71 -6.06
C SER A 59 30.57 -8.71 -4.92
N ASP A 60 29.86 -7.58 -4.95
CA ASP A 60 29.87 -6.61 -3.84
C ASP A 60 29.07 -7.18 -2.66
N LEU A 61 27.98 -7.90 -2.92
CA LEU A 61 27.17 -8.56 -1.89
C LEU A 61 27.94 -9.70 -1.21
N ASP A 62 28.67 -10.52 -1.96
CA ASP A 62 29.52 -11.59 -1.40
C ASP A 62 30.57 -11.02 -0.43
N ARG A 63 31.21 -9.92 -0.82
CA ARG A 63 32.20 -9.24 0.05
C ARG A 63 31.58 -8.70 1.33
N LEU A 64 30.34 -8.20 1.28
CA LEU A 64 29.61 -7.75 2.47
C LEU A 64 29.25 -8.93 3.37
N ILE A 65 28.72 -10.00 2.79
CA ILE A 65 28.39 -11.26 3.49
C ILE A 65 29.61 -11.82 4.23
N ASP A 66 30.76 -11.87 3.55
CA ASP A 66 32.01 -12.39 4.12
C ASP A 66 32.54 -11.46 5.22
N LEU A 67 32.55 -10.15 5.00
CA LEU A 67 32.97 -9.17 6.01
C LEU A 67 32.12 -9.26 7.28
N TYR A 68 30.80 -9.39 7.12
CA TYR A 68 29.86 -9.48 8.25
C TYR A 68 29.78 -10.87 8.86
N ARG A 69 30.58 -11.83 8.34
CA ARG A 69 30.68 -13.21 8.84
C ARG A 69 29.33 -13.92 8.88
N VAL A 70 28.48 -13.65 7.90
CA VAL A 70 27.26 -14.44 7.67
C VAL A 70 27.70 -15.79 7.13
N THR A 71 27.69 -16.84 7.95
CA THR A 71 28.21 -18.17 7.57
C THR A 71 27.14 -19.18 7.18
N ASP A 72 25.88 -18.92 7.54
CA ASP A 72 24.77 -19.80 7.16
C ASP A 72 24.50 -19.71 5.65
N GLY A 73 24.58 -20.85 4.97
CA GLY A 73 24.34 -20.93 3.53
C GLY A 73 22.93 -20.52 3.14
N VAL A 74 21.93 -20.82 3.98
CA VAL A 74 20.54 -20.45 3.72
C VAL A 74 20.37 -18.93 3.76
N GLU A 75 20.93 -18.28 4.78
CA GLU A 75 20.90 -16.82 4.90
C GLU A 75 21.64 -16.13 3.74
N ARG A 76 22.79 -16.66 3.31
CA ARG A 76 23.52 -16.16 2.13
C ARG A 76 22.68 -16.21 0.86
N ASP A 77 22.04 -17.35 0.60
CA ASP A 77 21.19 -17.54 -0.57
C ASP A 77 19.96 -16.61 -0.55
N GLU A 78 19.38 -16.39 0.63
CA GLU A 78 18.28 -15.46 0.84
C GLU A 78 18.67 -14.02 0.45
N TRP A 79 19.85 -13.55 0.87
CA TRP A 79 20.31 -12.18 0.54
C TRP A 79 20.51 -12.00 -0.96
N HIS A 80 21.08 -13.00 -1.63
CA HIS A 80 21.20 -13.01 -3.09
C HIS A 80 19.84 -13.06 -3.77
N GLN A 81 18.88 -13.81 -3.23
CA GLN A 81 17.51 -13.83 -3.71
C GLN A 81 16.84 -12.46 -3.57
N LEU A 82 16.96 -11.80 -2.41
CA LEU A 82 16.45 -10.44 -2.21
C LEU A 82 17.08 -9.45 -3.20
N SER A 83 18.39 -9.53 -3.44
CA SER A 83 19.09 -8.68 -4.42
C SER A 83 18.64 -8.92 -5.86
N ARG A 84 18.27 -10.16 -6.21
CA ARG A 84 17.69 -10.50 -7.52
C ARG A 84 16.24 -9.99 -7.64
N GLN A 85 15.42 -10.23 -6.63
CA GLN A 85 14.02 -9.81 -6.59
C GLN A 85 13.87 -8.29 -6.56
N ALA A 86 14.79 -7.57 -5.90
CA ALA A 86 14.88 -6.10 -5.93
C ALA A 86 15.13 -5.52 -7.34
N LYS A 87 15.49 -6.36 -8.33
CA LYS A 87 15.67 -5.97 -9.74
C LYS A 87 14.48 -6.36 -10.61
N GLU A 88 13.58 -7.20 -10.11
CA GLU A 88 12.36 -7.51 -10.84
C GLU A 88 11.52 -6.24 -10.97
N ARG A 89 10.69 -6.16 -12.00
CA ARG A 89 9.77 -5.04 -12.19
C ARG A 89 8.38 -5.59 -11.99
N GLY A 90 7.69 -5.12 -10.95
CA GLY A 90 6.28 -5.45 -10.76
C GLY A 90 5.42 -4.94 -11.92
N TRP A 91 4.17 -5.41 -11.99
CA TRP A 91 3.24 -5.03 -13.07
C TRP A 91 3.05 -3.51 -13.17
N TRP A 92 3.11 -2.80 -12.04
CA TRP A 92 3.00 -1.34 -11.93
C TRP A 92 4.14 -0.57 -12.61
N ALA A 93 5.31 -1.17 -12.84
CA ALA A 93 6.45 -0.50 -13.46
C ALA A 93 6.14 -0.01 -14.89
N ARG A 94 5.16 -0.64 -15.56
CA ARG A 94 4.68 -0.19 -16.88
C ARG A 94 3.88 1.12 -16.78
N TYR A 95 3.15 1.31 -15.69
CA TYR A 95 2.35 2.49 -15.41
C TYR A 95 3.18 3.64 -14.83
N GLN A 96 4.18 3.35 -13.99
CA GLN A 96 5.16 4.36 -13.56
C GLN A 96 5.89 5.00 -14.75
N LYS A 97 6.33 4.18 -15.73
CA LYS A 97 6.95 4.69 -16.98
C LYS A 97 6.03 5.60 -17.80
N ARG A 98 4.71 5.42 -17.68
CA ARG A 98 3.69 6.21 -18.38
C ARG A 98 3.17 7.38 -17.51
N GLY A 99 3.72 7.57 -16.31
CA GLY A 99 3.34 8.65 -15.40
C GLY A 99 1.97 8.46 -14.73
N VAL A 100 1.44 7.23 -14.71
CA VAL A 100 0.13 6.91 -14.11
C VAL A 100 0.22 6.75 -12.60
N PHE A 101 1.26 6.06 -12.12
CA PHE A 101 1.61 6.05 -10.70
C PHE A 101 2.83 6.95 -10.49
N THR A 102 2.71 7.90 -9.58
CA THR A 102 3.76 8.85 -9.22
C THR A 102 4.56 8.42 -7.99
N ASP A 103 4.07 7.41 -7.26
CA ASP A 103 4.71 6.85 -6.08
C ASP A 103 4.82 5.32 -6.12
N ASP A 104 5.36 4.76 -5.04
CA ASP A 104 5.59 3.34 -4.84
C ASP A 104 4.44 2.66 -4.07
N LEU A 105 3.28 3.32 -3.87
CA LEU A 105 2.15 2.72 -3.13
C LEU A 105 1.76 1.33 -3.65
N PRO A 106 1.61 1.09 -4.98
CA PRO A 106 1.29 -0.24 -5.50
C PRO A 106 2.33 -1.31 -5.13
N ASP A 107 3.60 -0.93 -4.99
CA ASP A 107 4.70 -1.81 -4.60
C ASP A 107 4.51 -2.28 -3.16
N PHE A 108 4.06 -1.40 -2.26
CA PHE A 108 3.84 -1.76 -0.86
C PHE A 108 2.54 -2.53 -0.66
N GLU A 109 1.46 -2.12 -1.34
CA GLU A 109 0.18 -2.83 -1.31
C GLU A 109 0.34 -4.29 -1.77
N ALA A 110 1.21 -4.56 -2.75
CA ALA A 110 1.43 -5.92 -3.27
C ALA A 110 2.17 -6.88 -2.32
N GLU A 111 2.92 -6.38 -1.34
CA GLU A 111 3.62 -7.21 -0.32
C GLU A 111 3.00 -7.09 1.07
N ALA A 112 2.05 -6.18 1.25
CA ALA A 112 1.38 -6.01 2.53
C ALA A 112 0.66 -7.32 2.91
N SER A 113 0.78 -7.67 4.18
CA SER A 113 -0.01 -8.74 4.81
C SER A 113 -1.31 -8.22 5.40
N VAL A 114 -1.33 -6.94 5.80
CA VAL A 114 -2.52 -6.23 6.27
C VAL A 114 -2.50 -4.84 5.65
N ILE A 115 -3.65 -4.37 5.19
CA ILE A 115 -3.85 -3.00 4.73
C ILE A 115 -5.08 -2.45 5.45
N LYS A 116 -4.87 -1.37 6.23
CA LYS A 116 -5.93 -0.64 6.93
C LYS A 116 -6.07 0.73 6.27
N THR A 117 -7.28 1.16 5.96
CA THR A 117 -7.50 2.47 5.32
C THR A 117 -8.74 3.16 5.85
N TYR A 118 -8.64 4.48 5.99
CA TYR A 118 -9.78 5.37 6.18
C TYR A 118 -9.86 6.34 5.01
N GLU A 119 -11.04 6.45 4.42
CA GLU A 119 -11.29 7.34 3.28
C GLU A 119 -12.49 8.26 3.55
N PRO A 120 -12.26 9.58 3.69
CA PRO A 120 -13.30 10.54 4.08
C PRO A 120 -14.17 11.04 2.93
N GLN A 121 -13.70 10.93 1.68
CA GLN A 121 -14.29 11.68 0.55
C GLN A 121 -14.69 10.81 -0.64
N VAL A 122 -14.02 9.68 -0.83
CA VAL A 122 -14.21 8.80 -1.98
C VAL A 122 -14.13 7.34 -1.54
N ILE A 123 -14.69 6.43 -2.32
CA ILE A 123 -14.52 5.00 -2.05
C ILE A 123 -13.03 4.61 -2.15
N PRO A 124 -12.49 3.81 -1.21
CA PRO A 124 -11.11 3.34 -1.26
C PRO A 124 -10.77 2.70 -2.61
N GLY A 125 -9.59 3.03 -3.16
CA GLY A 125 -9.21 2.63 -4.51
C GLY A 125 -9.27 1.11 -4.78
N LEU A 126 -9.02 0.29 -3.75
CA LEU A 126 -9.11 -1.18 -3.84
C LEU A 126 -10.55 -1.73 -3.81
N LEU A 127 -11.55 -0.86 -3.64
CA LEU A 127 -12.97 -1.18 -3.62
C LEU A 127 -13.78 -0.41 -4.69
N GLN A 128 -13.12 0.31 -5.60
CA GLN A 128 -13.79 1.06 -6.69
C GLN A 128 -14.22 0.15 -7.85
N THR A 129 -15.38 0.39 -8.44
CA THR A 129 -15.74 -0.18 -9.75
C THR A 129 -15.05 0.59 -10.87
N PRO A 130 -14.88 0.00 -12.08
CA PRO A 130 -14.29 0.71 -13.22
C PRO A 130 -15.01 2.02 -13.54
N GLN A 131 -16.35 2.00 -13.52
CA GLN A 131 -17.21 3.14 -13.84
C GLN A 131 -17.09 4.25 -12.80
N TYR A 132 -17.03 3.90 -11.51
CA TYR A 132 -16.81 4.88 -10.44
C TYR A 132 -15.42 5.51 -10.55
N ALA A 133 -14.38 4.69 -10.79
CA ALA A 133 -13.02 5.17 -10.95
C ALA A 133 -12.88 6.11 -12.16
N GLU A 134 -13.52 5.78 -13.29
CA GLU A 134 -13.56 6.64 -14.47
C GLU A 134 -14.25 7.98 -14.17
N ALA A 135 -15.44 7.94 -13.55
CA ALA A 135 -16.20 9.14 -13.22
C ALA A 135 -15.44 10.06 -12.25
N LEU A 136 -14.77 9.48 -11.24
CA LEU A 136 -13.93 10.22 -10.32
C LEU A 136 -12.76 10.90 -11.03
N LEU A 137 -12.08 10.19 -11.94
CA LEU A 137 -10.97 10.74 -12.73
C LEU A 137 -11.43 11.86 -13.68
N ARG A 138 -12.63 11.73 -14.28
CA ARG A 138 -13.24 12.77 -15.12
C ARG A 138 -13.59 14.03 -14.35
N GLY A 139 -13.96 13.91 -13.07
CA GLY A 139 -14.23 15.05 -12.18
C GLY A 139 -12.96 15.75 -11.66
N GLY A 140 -11.79 15.14 -11.82
CA GLY A 140 -10.49 15.68 -11.39
C GLY A 140 -9.82 16.60 -12.41
N GLN A 141 -8.48 16.65 -12.40
CA GLN A 141 -7.72 17.43 -13.39
C GLN A 141 -8.05 16.97 -14.81
N ALA A 142 -8.21 17.92 -15.74
CA ALA A 142 -8.59 17.65 -17.12
C ALA A 142 -7.58 16.70 -17.80
N HIS A 143 -8.00 15.46 -18.03
CA HIS A 143 -7.21 14.42 -18.68
C HIS A 143 -7.87 14.02 -20.00
N ALA A 144 -7.06 13.72 -21.02
CA ALA A 144 -7.55 13.13 -22.26
C ALA A 144 -8.16 11.73 -22.00
N ASP A 145 -9.15 11.32 -22.81
CA ASP A 145 -9.84 10.04 -22.65
C ASP A 145 -8.90 8.83 -22.57
N GLU A 146 -7.86 8.80 -23.41
CA GLU A 146 -6.85 7.73 -23.39
C GLU A 146 -6.10 7.66 -22.05
N ALA A 147 -5.78 8.82 -21.47
CA ALA A 147 -5.11 8.88 -20.17
C ALA A 147 -6.04 8.44 -19.03
N ILE A 148 -7.34 8.71 -19.13
CA ILE A 148 -8.34 8.23 -18.17
C ILE A 148 -8.45 6.71 -18.27
N ALA A 149 -8.64 6.17 -19.47
CA ALA A 149 -8.75 4.73 -19.70
C ALA A 149 -7.52 3.98 -19.17
N GLU A 150 -6.32 4.54 -19.36
CA GLU A 150 -5.09 3.97 -18.82
C GLU A 150 -5.06 3.97 -17.29
N ARG A 151 -5.42 5.08 -16.65
CA ARG A 151 -5.47 5.19 -15.18
C ARG A 151 -6.51 4.25 -14.58
N VAL A 152 -7.66 4.08 -15.23
CA VAL A 152 -8.68 3.10 -14.83
C VAL A 152 -8.10 1.68 -14.92
N ALA A 153 -7.46 1.32 -16.04
CA ALA A 153 -6.84 0.02 -16.20
C ALA A 153 -5.79 -0.26 -15.10
N ALA A 154 -4.96 0.73 -14.77
CA ALA A 154 -3.97 0.61 -13.70
C ALA A 154 -4.61 0.39 -12.33
N ARG A 155 -5.70 1.11 -12.01
CA ARG A 155 -6.47 0.91 -10.76
C ARG A 155 -7.09 -0.48 -10.68
N MET A 156 -7.64 -0.98 -11.79
CA MET A 156 -8.27 -2.31 -11.84
C MET A 156 -7.27 -3.46 -11.75
N GLU A 157 -6.06 -3.28 -12.29
CA GLU A 157 -4.99 -4.24 -12.09
C GLU A 157 -4.47 -4.21 -10.65
N ARG A 158 -4.37 -3.02 -10.05
CA ARG A 158 -4.00 -2.85 -8.63
C ARG A 158 -4.94 -3.61 -7.69
N GLN A 159 -6.23 -3.59 -7.96
CA GLN A 159 -7.22 -4.34 -7.19
C GLN A 159 -7.01 -5.85 -7.15
N GLN A 160 -6.30 -6.42 -8.13
CA GLN A 160 -6.11 -7.86 -8.20
C GLN A 160 -5.28 -8.41 -7.03
N ILE A 161 -4.61 -7.57 -6.24
CA ILE A 161 -3.94 -8.00 -5.01
C ILE A 161 -4.89 -8.71 -4.04
N LEU A 162 -6.16 -8.29 -3.99
CA LEU A 162 -7.19 -8.93 -3.16
C LEU A 162 -7.54 -10.33 -3.68
N ASN A 163 -7.28 -10.62 -4.96
CA ASN A 163 -7.50 -11.91 -5.62
C ASN A 163 -6.21 -12.74 -5.73
N SER A 164 -5.12 -12.33 -5.10
CA SER A 164 -3.85 -13.05 -5.15
C SER A 164 -3.90 -14.36 -4.35
N HIS A 165 -2.84 -15.18 -4.43
CA HIS A 165 -2.80 -16.46 -3.70
C HIS A 165 -2.79 -16.26 -2.17
N ASN A 166 -2.13 -15.20 -1.71
CA ASN A 166 -2.06 -14.78 -0.31
C ASN A 166 -2.48 -13.30 -0.26
N PRO A 167 -3.79 -12.99 -0.33
CA PRO A 167 -4.26 -11.61 -0.32
C PRO A 167 -4.02 -10.98 1.06
N PRO A 168 -3.83 -9.65 1.13
CA PRO A 168 -3.75 -8.96 2.40
C PRO A 168 -5.09 -9.01 3.13
N GLU A 169 -5.05 -9.06 4.47
CA GLU A 169 -6.19 -8.67 5.30
C GLU A 169 -6.49 -7.18 5.06
N TYR A 170 -7.64 -6.88 4.49
CA TYR A 170 -8.01 -5.53 4.06
C TYR A 170 -9.11 -4.96 4.95
N TRP A 171 -8.80 -3.93 5.73
CA TRP A 171 -9.75 -3.24 6.61
C TRP A 171 -9.98 -1.81 6.13
N ALA A 172 -11.15 -1.56 5.55
CA ALA A 172 -11.57 -0.24 5.10
C ALA A 172 -12.63 0.37 6.01
N ILE A 173 -12.41 1.62 6.41
CA ILE A 173 -13.40 2.49 7.03
C ILE A 173 -13.76 3.56 5.98
N ILE A 174 -15.03 3.60 5.59
CA ILE A 174 -15.54 4.54 4.59
C ILE A 174 -16.42 5.55 5.31
N ASP A 175 -16.13 6.84 5.17
CA ASP A 175 -17.01 7.89 5.70
C ASP A 175 -18.33 7.93 4.93
N GLU A 176 -19.44 8.20 5.62
CA GLU A 176 -20.75 8.38 5.01
C GLU A 176 -20.72 9.40 3.84
N ALA A 177 -19.90 10.45 3.91
CA ALA A 177 -19.75 11.42 2.83
C ALA A 177 -19.33 10.79 1.51
N ALA A 178 -18.47 9.77 1.53
CA ALA A 178 -18.02 9.06 0.33
C ALA A 178 -19.14 8.23 -0.31
N LEU A 179 -20.17 7.86 0.46
CA LEU A 179 -21.34 7.10 0.01
C LEU A 179 -22.49 8.01 -0.42
N ARG A 180 -22.55 9.24 0.10
CA ARG A 180 -23.59 10.24 -0.23
C ARG A 180 -23.24 11.11 -1.43
N ARG A 181 -21.95 11.31 -1.73
CA ARG A 181 -21.52 12.07 -2.90
C ARG A 181 -21.76 11.28 -4.19
N VAL A 182 -22.68 11.74 -5.02
CA VAL A 182 -23.02 11.06 -6.28
C VAL A 182 -21.92 11.29 -7.33
N ILE A 183 -21.07 10.28 -7.52
CA ILE A 183 -20.00 10.28 -8.53
C ILE A 183 -20.41 9.40 -9.71
N GLY A 184 -20.42 9.98 -10.91
CA GLY A 184 -20.81 9.28 -12.15
C GLY A 184 -22.32 9.08 -12.32
N GLY A 185 -23.14 9.69 -11.46
CA GLY A 185 -24.60 9.56 -11.48
C GLY A 185 -25.11 8.37 -10.67
N VAL A 186 -26.44 8.32 -10.52
CA VAL A 186 -27.15 7.36 -9.67
C VAL A 186 -26.84 5.91 -10.04
N SER A 187 -26.83 5.59 -11.33
CA SER A 187 -26.55 4.22 -11.82
C SER A 187 -25.15 3.75 -11.41
N VAL A 188 -24.12 4.59 -11.59
CA VAL A 188 -22.73 4.27 -11.22
C VAL A 188 -22.60 4.08 -9.71
N MET A 189 -23.23 4.95 -8.91
CA MET A 189 -23.21 4.81 -7.45
C MET A 189 -23.95 3.57 -6.97
N ARG A 190 -25.08 3.21 -7.59
CA ARG A 190 -25.81 1.97 -7.26
C ARG A 190 -24.93 0.74 -7.46
N ASP A 191 -24.22 0.68 -8.59
CA ASP A 191 -23.31 -0.42 -8.90
C ASP A 191 -22.11 -0.45 -7.94
N GLN A 192 -21.57 0.73 -7.60
CA GLN A 192 -20.50 0.88 -6.62
C GLN A 192 -20.91 0.41 -5.22
N VAL A 193 -22.05 0.85 -4.71
CA VAL A 193 -22.57 0.44 -3.40
C VAL A 193 -22.90 -1.06 -3.39
N GLN A 194 -23.49 -1.57 -4.49
CA GLN A 194 -23.72 -3.00 -4.63
C GLN A 194 -22.42 -3.81 -4.65
N HIS A 195 -21.33 -3.28 -5.19
CA HIS A 195 -20.01 -3.88 -5.10
C HIS A 195 -19.48 -3.89 -3.66
N LEU A 196 -19.63 -2.80 -2.91
CA LEU A 196 -19.24 -2.75 -1.49
C LEU A 196 -19.99 -3.77 -0.64
N ILE A 197 -21.29 -3.96 -0.87
CA ILE A 197 -22.08 -5.00 -0.19
C ILE A 197 -21.50 -6.40 -0.45
N ARG A 198 -21.06 -6.69 -1.68
CA ARG A 198 -20.39 -7.97 -1.99
C ARG A 198 -19.04 -8.09 -1.28
N MET A 199 -18.26 -7.01 -1.25
CA MET A 199 -16.94 -6.99 -0.61
C MET A 199 -17.03 -7.14 0.91
N ALA A 200 -18.07 -6.60 1.55
CA ALA A 200 -18.31 -6.76 2.98
C ALA A 200 -18.54 -8.22 3.43
N THR A 201 -18.85 -9.12 2.48
CA THR A 201 -19.02 -10.56 2.74
C THR A 201 -17.81 -11.40 2.35
N ARG A 202 -16.75 -10.78 1.83
CA ARG A 202 -15.56 -11.47 1.35
C ARG A 202 -14.63 -11.79 2.51
N GLU A 203 -14.10 -13.00 2.56
CA GLU A 203 -13.04 -13.38 3.49
C GLU A 203 -11.79 -12.50 3.29
N GLY A 204 -11.15 -12.10 4.39
CA GLY A 204 -10.02 -11.18 4.39
C GLY A 204 -10.39 -9.72 4.14
N VAL A 205 -11.68 -9.36 4.10
CA VAL A 205 -12.14 -7.98 3.96
C VAL A 205 -13.05 -7.58 5.13
N THR A 206 -12.63 -6.56 5.88
CA THR A 206 -13.45 -5.88 6.87
C THR A 206 -13.86 -4.52 6.33
N LEU A 207 -15.17 -4.29 6.22
CA LEU A 207 -15.71 -3.01 5.79
C LEU A 207 -16.52 -2.39 6.93
N GLN A 208 -16.23 -1.13 7.25
CA GLN A 208 -17.01 -0.34 8.18
C GLN A 208 -17.41 1.00 7.55
N VAL A 209 -18.59 1.49 7.91
CA VAL A 209 -19.03 2.84 7.58
C VAL A 209 -18.92 3.72 8.82
N LEU A 210 -18.29 4.88 8.70
CA LEU A 210 -18.30 5.92 9.72
C LEU A 210 -19.49 6.86 9.45
N PRO A 211 -20.58 6.79 10.24
CA PRO A 211 -21.79 7.55 9.98
C PRO A 211 -21.65 8.99 10.46
N PHE A 212 -22.39 9.94 9.86
CA PHE A 212 -22.38 11.34 10.31
C PHE A 212 -22.81 11.51 11.77
N ALA A 213 -23.64 10.60 12.28
CA ALA A 213 -24.07 10.58 13.68
C ALA A 213 -22.92 10.38 14.67
N ALA A 214 -21.76 9.88 14.23
CA ALA A 214 -20.55 9.77 15.06
C ALA A 214 -19.99 11.14 15.47
N GLY A 215 -20.28 12.21 14.71
CA GLY A 215 -19.75 13.55 14.96
C GLY A 215 -18.24 13.62 14.77
N ALA A 216 -17.57 14.44 15.58
CA ALA A 216 -16.12 14.59 15.53
C ALA A 216 -15.40 13.29 15.87
N HIS A 217 -14.35 12.94 15.12
CA HIS A 217 -13.64 11.69 15.26
C HIS A 217 -12.12 11.84 14.99
N ALA A 218 -11.33 10.85 15.43
CA ALA A 218 -9.87 10.98 15.42
C ALA A 218 -9.25 11.11 14.02
N ALA A 219 -9.97 10.70 12.97
CA ALA A 219 -9.50 10.68 11.59
C ALA A 219 -9.97 11.90 10.75
N ASP A 220 -10.57 12.92 11.38
CA ASP A 220 -11.03 14.16 10.72
C ASP A 220 -9.93 14.88 9.91
N THR A 221 -8.66 14.58 10.17
CA THR A 221 -7.52 15.21 9.49
C THR A 221 -7.40 14.81 8.01
N GLY A 222 -7.93 13.64 7.62
CA GLY A 222 -7.92 13.20 6.24
C GLY A 222 -7.74 11.70 6.06
N ALA A 223 -7.56 11.29 4.81
CA ALA A 223 -7.35 9.90 4.43
C ALA A 223 -6.04 9.36 5.00
N LEU A 224 -6.01 8.08 5.31
CA LEU A 224 -4.80 7.37 5.71
C LEU A 224 -4.82 5.92 5.26
N VAL A 225 -3.63 5.36 5.09
CA VAL A 225 -3.40 3.94 4.85
C VAL A 225 -2.30 3.45 5.78
N ILE A 226 -2.47 2.30 6.42
CA ILE A 226 -1.44 1.60 7.19
C ILE A 226 -1.24 0.23 6.56
N MET A 227 0.02 -0.10 6.26
CA MET A 227 0.40 -1.39 5.67
C MET A 227 1.34 -2.11 6.62
N ASP A 228 0.95 -3.32 7.03
CA ASP A 228 1.78 -4.20 7.85
C ASP A 228 2.33 -5.34 6.97
N PHE A 229 3.58 -5.76 7.21
CA PHE A 229 4.26 -6.78 6.41
C PHE A 229 4.52 -8.05 7.23
N ALA A 230 4.44 -9.21 6.57
CA ALA A 230 4.63 -10.50 7.25
C ALA A 230 6.08 -10.74 7.71
N GLU A 231 7.05 -10.09 7.07
CA GLU A 231 8.46 -10.18 7.43
C GLU A 231 8.75 -9.29 8.65
N PRO A 232 9.28 -9.82 9.77
CA PRO A 232 9.57 -9.02 10.97
C PRO A 232 10.58 -7.87 10.76
N LEU A 233 11.45 -7.98 9.75
CA LEU A 233 12.39 -6.92 9.37
C LEU A 233 11.78 -5.81 8.51
N ASP A 234 10.53 -5.98 8.06
CA ASP A 234 9.79 -4.95 7.35
C ASP A 234 8.86 -4.22 8.33
N PRO A 235 9.19 -2.97 8.72
CA PRO A 235 8.34 -2.16 9.56
C PRO A 235 7.08 -1.81 8.78
N SER A 236 6.00 -1.61 9.53
CA SER A 236 4.77 -1.05 8.99
C SER A 236 5.03 0.30 8.34
N ILE A 237 4.18 0.65 7.39
CA ILE A 237 4.22 1.94 6.71
C ILE A 237 2.87 2.62 6.89
N ALA A 238 2.89 3.87 7.33
CA ALA A 238 1.74 4.77 7.17
C ALA A 238 1.91 5.60 5.91
N TYR A 239 0.87 5.68 5.11
CA TYR A 239 0.83 6.40 3.85
C TYR A 239 -0.28 7.46 3.88
N VAL A 240 0.05 8.66 3.44
CA VAL A 240 -0.88 9.78 3.25
C VAL A 240 -0.59 10.43 1.91
N GLU A 241 -1.63 10.59 1.10
CA GLU A 241 -1.55 11.33 -0.15
C GLU A 241 -1.98 12.79 0.07
N THR A 242 -1.23 13.73 -0.50
CA THR A 242 -1.59 15.15 -0.56
C THR A 242 -1.57 15.61 -2.01
N TYR A 243 -2.14 16.79 -2.29
CA TYR A 243 -2.11 17.36 -3.63
C TYR A 243 -0.69 17.58 -4.20
N ALA A 244 0.31 17.75 -3.34
CA ALA A 244 1.68 18.05 -3.75
C ALA A 244 2.61 16.84 -3.72
N ALA A 245 2.38 15.92 -2.79
CA ALA A 245 3.26 14.78 -2.54
C ALA A 245 2.55 13.65 -1.79
N SER A 246 3.11 12.46 -1.89
CA SER A 246 2.79 11.33 -1.02
C SER A 246 3.81 11.23 0.10
N LEU A 247 3.35 10.99 1.33
CA LEU A 247 4.18 10.76 2.51
C LEU A 247 4.18 9.28 2.86
N MET A 248 5.36 8.71 3.10
CA MET A 248 5.54 7.35 3.62
C MET A 248 6.30 7.45 4.94
N LEU A 249 5.63 7.07 6.02
CA LEU A 249 6.10 7.21 7.38
C LEU A 249 6.38 5.83 7.96
N GLU A 250 7.51 5.70 8.64
CA GLU A 250 8.02 4.44 9.18
C GLU A 250 8.56 4.58 10.60
N GLN A 251 8.60 5.80 11.16
CA GLN A 251 9.12 5.97 12.52
C GLN A 251 8.11 5.39 13.52
N PRO A 252 8.57 4.68 14.57
CA PRO A 252 7.68 4.01 15.51
C PRO A 252 6.64 4.92 16.18
N ASP A 253 7.00 6.16 16.49
CA ASP A 253 6.13 7.16 17.10
C ASP A 253 5.08 7.68 16.10
N GLU A 254 5.46 7.89 14.84
CA GLU A 254 4.53 8.21 13.75
C GLU A 254 3.51 7.08 13.56
N LEU A 255 4.00 5.84 13.42
CA LEU A 255 3.15 4.65 13.22
C LEU A 255 2.18 4.43 14.39
N ALA A 256 2.65 4.62 15.63
CA ALA A 256 1.81 4.52 16.82
C ALA A 256 0.64 5.53 16.78
N ARG A 257 0.90 6.76 16.33
CA ARG A 257 -0.13 7.78 16.17
C ARG A 257 -1.16 7.39 15.11
N PHE A 258 -0.73 6.90 13.94
CA PHE A 258 -1.63 6.43 12.89
C PHE A 258 -2.49 5.25 13.35
N ALA A 259 -1.88 4.27 14.04
CA ALA A 259 -2.60 3.13 14.60
C ALA A 259 -3.66 3.57 15.63
N GLN A 260 -3.33 4.53 16.49
CA GLN A 260 -4.29 5.09 17.46
C GLN A 260 -5.45 5.80 16.75
N VAL A 261 -5.17 6.64 15.75
CA VAL A 261 -6.19 7.34 14.97
C VAL A 261 -7.13 6.34 14.28
N PHE A 262 -6.57 5.32 13.62
CA PHE A 262 -7.36 4.28 12.96
C PHE A 262 -8.22 3.49 13.96
N GLY A 263 -7.66 3.09 15.10
CA GLY A 263 -8.39 2.36 16.14
C GLY A 263 -9.52 3.16 16.79
N HIS A 264 -9.35 4.46 16.97
CA HIS A 264 -10.43 5.34 17.42
C HIS A 264 -11.51 5.49 16.35
N ALA A 265 -11.13 5.68 15.08
CA ALA A 265 -12.09 5.78 13.99
C ALA A 265 -12.90 4.48 13.81
N SER A 266 -12.27 3.31 13.95
CA SER A 266 -12.95 2.01 13.83
C SER A 266 -13.96 1.76 14.95
N THR A 267 -13.69 2.29 16.15
CA THR A 267 -14.59 2.22 17.30
C THR A 267 -15.85 3.07 17.11
N SER A 268 -15.73 4.21 16.42
CA SER A 268 -16.86 5.08 16.08
C SER A 268 -17.62 4.62 14.82
N ALA A 269 -17.05 3.72 14.03
CA ALA A 269 -17.64 3.21 12.81
C ALA A 269 -18.61 2.04 13.09
N LEU A 270 -19.60 1.87 12.22
CA LEU A 270 -20.60 0.81 12.32
C LEU A 270 -19.94 -0.57 12.28
N PRO A 271 -20.37 -1.53 13.11
CA PRO A 271 -19.98 -2.94 13.00
C PRO A 271 -20.38 -3.53 11.64
N GLY A 272 -19.81 -4.68 11.26
CA GLY A 272 -19.98 -5.25 9.92
C GLY A 272 -21.44 -5.47 9.48
N ALA A 273 -22.30 -5.99 10.36
CA ALA A 273 -23.71 -6.21 10.02
C ALA A 273 -24.49 -4.89 9.80
N GLU A 274 -24.23 -3.89 10.64
CA GLU A 274 -24.84 -2.56 10.53
C GLU A 274 -24.30 -1.80 9.33
N THR A 275 -23.02 -1.97 8.98
CA THR A 275 -22.42 -1.44 7.76
C THR A 275 -23.13 -2.00 6.52
N VAL A 276 -23.37 -3.31 6.45
CA VAL A 276 -24.10 -3.91 5.32
C VAL A 276 -25.52 -3.37 5.23
N GLN A 277 -26.20 -3.18 6.36
CA GLN A 277 -27.54 -2.61 6.35
C GLN A 277 -27.53 -1.14 5.88
N PHE A 278 -26.60 -0.33 6.39
CA PHE A 278 -26.42 1.05 5.96
C PHE A 278 -26.20 1.16 4.44
N LEU A 279 -25.36 0.31 3.88
CA LEU A 279 -25.11 0.27 2.42
C LEU A 279 -26.37 -0.10 1.62
N ARG A 280 -27.22 -1.00 2.15
CA ARG A 280 -28.51 -1.33 1.51
C ARG A 280 -29.45 -0.13 1.52
N ASP A 281 -29.48 0.61 2.62
CA ASP A 281 -30.33 1.80 2.76
C ASP A 281 -29.87 2.92 1.81
N VAL A 282 -28.56 3.14 1.70
CA VAL A 282 -27.98 4.07 0.69
C VAL A 282 -28.37 3.65 -0.72
N LYS A 283 -28.26 2.36 -1.05
CA LYS A 283 -28.63 1.85 -2.38
C LYS A 283 -30.12 2.06 -2.67
N ALA A 284 -30.99 1.82 -1.71
CA ALA A 284 -32.43 2.02 -1.85
C ALA A 284 -32.79 3.51 -2.03
N ALA A 285 -32.12 4.41 -1.30
CA ALA A 285 -32.30 5.85 -1.46
C ALA A 285 -31.94 6.32 -2.89
N LEU A 286 -30.82 5.82 -3.44
CA LEU A 286 -30.43 6.09 -4.83
C LEU A 286 -31.47 5.61 -5.86
N GLU A 287 -32.18 4.51 -5.58
CA GLU A 287 -33.25 4.00 -6.47
C GLU A 287 -34.54 4.85 -6.42
N SER A 288 -34.75 5.59 -5.32
CA SER A 288 -35.91 6.47 -5.16
C SER A 288 -35.74 7.83 -5.85
N GLU A 289 -34.51 8.31 -6.01
CA GLU A 289 -34.18 9.59 -6.67
C GLU A 289 -34.12 9.49 -8.21
N ASP A 290 -34.08 8.27 -8.75
CA ASP A 290 -34.04 7.96 -10.20
C ASP A 290 -35.45 7.89 -10.84
N ARG A 291 -36.51 8.02 -10.03
CA ARG A 291 -37.92 7.97 -10.44
C ARG A 291 -38.54 9.36 -10.46
#